data_AF-A0A5J4WLB9-F1
#
_entry.id   AF-A0A5J4WLB9-F1
#
_cell.length_a   1.000
_cell.length_b   1.000
_cell.length_c   1.000
_cell.angle_alpha   90.00
_cell.angle_beta   90.00
_cell.angle_gamma   90.00
#
_symmetry.space_group_name_H-M   'P 1'
#
loop_
_entity.id
_entity.type
_entity.pdbx_description
1 polymer ?
#
loop_
_entity_poly.entity_id
_entity_poly.type
_entity_poly.pdbx_seq_one_letter_code
_entity_poly.pdbx_strand_id
1 'polypeptide(L)' 'MNLNPTIDLFSQHFNNLLLRFISTIRGHGEIAIDALNQTWKKEYPWIHPPIPLLPAVLKKIREEQIEAMIIAPL' A
#
# COMPACT_ATOMS: atom_id res chain seq x y z
N MET A 1 -12.98 -13.93 -2.44
CA MET A 1 -13.62 -12.67 -1.98
C MET A 1 -13.30 -11.60 -3.01
N ASN A 2 -14.29 -10.87 -3.52
CA ASN A 2 -14.04 -9.69 -4.36
C ASN A 2 -13.77 -8.50 -3.43
N LEU A 3 -12.52 -8.38 -2.96
CA LEU A 3 -12.07 -7.15 -2.35
C LEU A 3 -11.79 -6.17 -3.50
N ASN A 4 -12.47 -5.03 -3.50
CA ASN A 4 -12.26 -3.96 -4.48
C ASN A 4 -11.26 -2.97 -3.86
N PRO A 5 -9.94 -3.11 -4.09
CA PRO A 5 -8.97 -2.23 -3.48
C PRO A 5 -9.17 -0.79 -3.96
N THR A 6 -9.02 0.17 -3.05
CA THR A 6 -9.29 1.59 -3.32
C THR A 6 -8.01 2.41 -3.48
N ILE A 7 -6.88 1.87 -3.06
CA ILE A 7 -5.57 2.49 -3.13
C ILE A 7 -4.47 1.45 -3.31
N ASP A 8 -3.44 1.78 -4.09
CA ASP A 8 -2.26 0.95 -4.29
C ASP A 8 -1.07 1.52 -3.52
N LEU A 9 -0.50 0.71 -2.61
CA LEU A 9 0.59 1.12 -1.74
C LEU A 9 1.91 0.53 -2.23
N PHE A 10 2.97 1.32 -2.12
CA PHE A 10 4.34 0.98 -2.54
C PHE A 10 4.53 0.90 -4.06
N SER A 11 3.68 1.55 -4.85
CA SER A 11 3.80 1.61 -6.31
C SER A 11 4.32 2.96 -6.82
N GLN A 12 4.64 3.01 -8.10
CA GLN A 12 5.12 4.14 -8.88
C GLN A 12 4.23 4.29 -10.11
N HIS A 13 4.36 5.42 -10.81
CA HIS A 13 3.53 5.76 -11.98
C HIS A 13 3.47 4.68 -13.08
N PHE A 14 4.51 3.86 -13.21
CA PHE A 14 4.59 2.85 -14.26
C PHE A 14 4.14 1.45 -13.82
N ASN A 15 3.94 1.22 -12.51
CA ASN A 15 3.57 -0.11 -11.98
C ASN A 15 2.40 -0.06 -11.00
N ASN A 16 1.69 1.06 -10.92
CA ASN A 16 0.48 1.15 -10.12
C ASN A 16 -0.65 0.35 -10.77
N LEU A 17 -1.37 -0.41 -9.95
CA LEU A 17 -2.58 -1.13 -10.38
C LEU A 17 -3.83 -0.26 -10.29
N LEU A 18 -3.78 0.82 -9.50
CA LEU A 18 -4.89 1.74 -9.26
C LEU A 18 -4.46 3.18 -9.52
N LEU A 19 -5.39 4.00 -9.99
CA LEU A 19 -5.15 5.43 -10.23
C LEU A 19 -4.72 6.18 -8.96
N ARG A 20 -5.21 5.75 -7.79
CA ARG A 20 -4.80 6.30 -6.49
C ARG A 20 -3.70 5.41 -5.93
N PHE A 21 -2.50 5.98 -5.78
CA PHE A 21 -1.38 5.25 -5.22
C PHE A 21 -0.45 6.10 -4.36
N ILE A 22 0.25 5.44 -3.45
CA ILE A 22 1.25 6.04 -2.56
C ILE A 22 2.61 5.43 -2.88
N SER A 23 3.56 6.30 -3.23
CA SER A 23 4.88 5.88 -3.66
C SER A 23 5.90 5.87 -2.53
N THR A 24 6.99 5.12 -2.74
CA THR A 24 8.16 5.12 -1.85
C THR A 24 9.05 6.34 -2.07
N ILE A 25 8.99 6.96 -3.25
CA ILE A 25 9.76 8.14 -3.63
C ILE A 25 8.84 9.17 -4.30
N ARG A 26 9.26 10.44 -4.32
CA ARG A 26 8.59 11.48 -5.11
C ARG A 26 8.66 11.13 -6.59
N GLY A 27 7.55 11.28 -7.29
CA GLY A 27 7.41 10.94 -8.70
C GLY A 27 6.32 11.77 -9.39
N HIS A 28 5.49 11.10 -10.19
CA HIS A 28 4.35 11.71 -10.86
C HIS A 28 3.06 10.92 -10.59
N GLY A 29 2.00 11.62 -10.18
CA GLY A 29 0.67 11.04 -10.01
C GLY A 29 0.44 10.36 -8.67
N GLU A 30 1.45 10.22 -7.81
CA GLU A 30 1.25 9.73 -6.46
C GLU A 30 0.42 10.71 -5.63
N ILE A 31 -0.51 10.20 -4.82
CA ILE A 31 -1.33 11.06 -3.94
C ILE A 31 -0.58 11.42 -2.65
N ALA A 32 0.41 10.60 -2.30
CA ALA A 32 1.33 10.81 -1.19
C ALA A 32 2.61 10.01 -1.42
N ILE A 33 3.60 10.28 -0.58
CA ILE A 33 4.82 9.47 -0.45
C ILE A 33 4.88 8.84 0.94
N ASP A 34 5.72 7.82 1.08
CA ASP A 34 5.99 7.14 2.35
C ASP A 34 4.73 6.51 2.96
N ALA A 35 4.31 5.39 2.37
CA ALA A 35 3.09 4.69 2.75
C ALA A 35 3.02 4.31 4.23
N LEU A 36 4.15 4.05 4.89
CA LEU A 36 4.17 3.67 6.32
C LEU A 36 3.80 4.83 7.25
N ASN A 37 4.08 6.07 6.82
CA ASN A 37 3.74 7.29 7.56
C ASN A 37 2.33 7.83 7.27
N GLN A 38 1.61 7.24 6.32
CA GLN A 38 0.21 7.60 6.03
C GLN A 38 -0.77 6.75 6.84
N THR A 39 -1.99 7.25 7.08
CA THR A 39 -3.06 6.45 7.69
C THR A 39 -3.79 5.62 6.63
N TRP A 40 -4.16 4.37 6.97
CA TRP A 40 -4.81 3.43 6.05
C TRP A 40 -6.28 3.12 6.43
N LYS A 41 -6.75 3.58 7.61
CA LYS A 41 -8.06 3.22 8.21
C LYS A 41 -9.32 3.44 7.39
N LYS A 42 -9.28 4.16 6.27
CA LYS A 42 -10.44 4.47 5.42
C LYS A 42 -10.35 3.87 4.02
N GLU A 43 -9.35 3.02 3.80
CA GLU A 43 -9.05 2.44 2.49
C GLU A 43 -9.04 0.92 2.58
N TYR A 44 -9.22 0.26 1.44
CA TYR A 44 -8.92 -1.16 1.25
C TYR A 44 -7.65 -1.25 0.40
N PRO A 45 -6.46 -1.27 1.01
CA PRO A 45 -5.22 -1.17 0.24
C PRO A 45 -4.86 -2.47 -0.47
N TRP A 46 -4.39 -2.32 -1.72
CA TRP A 46 -3.51 -3.26 -2.39
C TRP A 46 -2.07 -2.96 -1.97
N ILE A 47 -1.34 -3.95 -1.46
CA ILE A 47 -0.01 -3.76 -0.89
C ILE A 47 0.97 -4.72 -1.55
N HIS A 48 1.92 -4.18 -2.30
CA HIS A 48 3.07 -4.92 -2.82
C HIS A 48 4.37 -4.31 -2.28
N PRO A 49 4.72 -4.59 -1.01
CA PRO A 49 5.82 -3.90 -0.37
C PRO A 49 7.17 -4.48 -0.79
N PRO A 50 8.24 -3.67 -0.79
CA PRO A 50 9.59 -4.21 -0.77
C PRO A 50 9.75 -5.22 0.36
N ILE A 51 10.38 -6.38 0.08
CA ILE A 51 10.55 -7.48 1.04
C ILE A 51 11.07 -7.01 2.42
N PRO A 52 12.08 -6.10 2.50
CA PRO A 52 12.56 -5.61 3.79
C PRO A 52 11.50 -4.88 4.63
N LEU A 53 10.45 -4.33 4.00
CA LEU A 53 9.38 -3.58 4.66
C LEU A 53 8.18 -4.44 5.03
N LEU A 54 8.11 -5.70 4.58
CA LEU A 54 6.98 -6.59 4.88
C LEU A 54 6.68 -6.69 6.40
N PRO A 55 7.67 -6.83 7.31
CA PRO A 55 7.39 -6.85 8.74
C PRO A 55 6.73 -5.55 9.25
N ALA A 56 7.15 -4.39 8.74
CA ALA A 56 6.58 -3.11 9.12
C ALA A 56 5.15 -2.94 8.60
N VAL A 57 4.87 -3.42 7.38
CA VAL A 57 3.52 -3.46 6.81
C VAL A 57 2.60 -4.33 7.65
N LEU A 58 3.01 -5.56 7.97
CA LEU A 58 2.20 -6.47 8.80
C LEU A 58 1.94 -5.90 10.19
N LYS A 59 2.94 -5.27 10.80
CA LYS A 59 2.78 -4.55 12.08
C LYS A 59 1.72 -3.46 11.96
N LYS A 60 1.78 -2.63 10.92
CA LYS A 60 0.86 -1.52 10.72
C LYS A 60 -0.58 -1.98 10.43
N ILE A 61 -0.77 -3.04 9.63
CA ILE A 61 -2.10 -3.65 9.41
C ILE A 61 -2.72 -4.09 10.74
N ARG A 62 -1.93 -4.75 11.59
CA ARG A 62 -2.38 -5.18 12.93
C ARG A 62 -2.72 -3.99 13.83
N GLU A 63 -1.88 -2.96 13.83
CA GLU A 63 -2.05 -1.76 14.69
C GLU A 63 -3.22 -0.90 14.24
N GLU A 64 -3.44 -0.75 12.94
CA GLU A 64 -4.57 0.02 12.40
C GLU A 64 -5.86 -0.79 12.27
N GLN A 65 -5.79 -2.11 12.46
CA GLN A 65 -6.92 -3.05 12.36
C GLN A 65 -7.67 -2.92 11.04
N ILE A 66 -6.93 -2.94 9.93
CA ILE A 66 -7.49 -2.82 8.59
C ILE A 66 -7.51 -4.15 7.85
N GLU A 67 -8.41 -4.26 6.87
CA GLU A 67 -8.37 -5.31 5.87
C GLU A 67 -7.52 -4.85 4.69
N ALA A 68 -6.63 -5.70 4.20
CA ALA A 68 -5.72 -5.38 3.12
C ALA A 68 -5.45 -6.61 2.26
N MET A 69 -5.16 -6.39 0.97
CA MET A 69 -4.63 -7.43 0.09
C MET A 69 -3.13 -7.24 -0.03
N ILE A 70 -2.36 -8.24 0.43
CA ILE A 70 -0.89 -8.18 0.42
C ILE A 70 -0.36 -9.20 -0.58
N ILE A 71 0.51 -8.75 -1.46
CA ILE A 71 1.33 -9.61 -2.33
C ILE A 71 2.72 -9.67 -1.72
N ALA A 72 3.15 -10.87 -1.33
CA ALA A 72 4.45 -11.11 -0.71
C ALA A 72 5.06 -12.43 -1.23
N PRO A 73 6.40 -12.56 -1.23
CA PRO A 73 7.06 -13.85 -1.49
C PRO A 73 6.67 -14.90 -0.44
N LEU A 74 6.71 -16.17 -0.85
CA LEU A 74 6.56 -17.33 0.04
C LEU A 74 7.91 -17.73 0.65
#